data_AF-A0A7W1ZCS7-F1
#
_entry.id   AF-A0A7W1ZCS7-F1
#
_cell.length_a   1.000
_cell.length_b   1.000
_cell.length_c   1.000
_cell.angle_alpha   90.00
_cell.angle_beta   90.00
_cell.angle_gamma   90.00
#
_symmetry.space_group_name_H-M   'P 1'
#
loop_
_entity.id
_entity.type
_entity.pdbx_description
1 polymer ?
#
loop_
_entity_poly.entity_id
_entity_poly.type
_entity_poly.pdbx_seq_one_letter_code
_entity_poly.pdbx_strand_id
1 'polypeptide(L)'
;MKPIFIYIFFLISTGIFAQAKVDVTVEKKIPLKANTFIGIDKYNALYYLKNKTLFKQTLTESFQFNDFQLGNIGSVDILNPLAITIFYPNYNIAVVLDNNLNEIKRISFAMEPPFLNIVSA
;
A
#
# COMPACT_ATOMS: atom_id res chain seq x y z
N MET A 1 3.47 38.23 -48.88
CA MET A 1 3.05 36.81 -48.95
C MET A 1 3.63 35.93 -47.83
N LYS A 2 4.85 36.18 -47.33
CA LYS A 2 5.45 35.43 -46.19
C LYS A 2 4.65 35.39 -44.87
N PRO A 3 3.97 36.47 -44.40
CA PRO A 3 3.30 36.42 -43.09
C PRO A 3 2.01 35.58 -43.12
N ILE A 4 1.32 35.50 -44.27
CA ILE A 4 0.10 34.70 -44.45
C ILE A 4 0.37 33.21 -44.14
N PHE A 5 1.53 32.70 -44.53
CA PHE A 5 1.88 31.30 -44.35
C PHE A 5 2.04 30.92 -42.86
N ILE A 6 2.50 31.87 -42.04
CA ILE A 6 2.67 31.69 -40.60
C ILE A 6 1.30 31.61 -39.90
N TYR A 7 0.36 32.47 -40.29
CA TYR A 7 -1.00 32.44 -39.74
C TYR A 7 -1.74 31.15 -40.10
N ILE A 8 -1.54 30.63 -41.32
CA ILE A 8 -2.11 29.34 -41.75
C ILE A 8 -1.51 28.19 -40.95
N PHE A 9 -0.20 28.19 -40.71
CA PHE A 9 0.46 27.18 -39.89
C PHE A 9 -0.06 27.19 -38.44
N PHE A 10 -0.34 28.37 -37.87
CA PHE A 10 -0.89 28.52 -36.53
C PHE A 10 -2.37 28.08 -36.42
N LEU A 11 -3.13 28.18 -37.50
CA LEU A 11 -4.54 27.72 -37.57
C LEU A 11 -4.67 26.20 -37.65
N ILE A 12 -3.67 25.51 -38.20
CA ILE A 12 -3.68 24.04 -38.34
C ILE A 12 -3.35 23.35 -37.01
N SER A 13 -2.57 23.98 -36.13
CA SER A 13 -2.18 23.38 -34.85
C SER A 13 -3.34 23.25 -33.84
N THR A 14 -4.40 24.06 -33.97
CA THR A 14 -5.54 24.02 -33.04
C THR A 14 -6.54 22.89 -33.33
N GLY A 15 -6.40 22.18 -34.47
CA GLY A 15 -7.32 21.11 -34.89
C GLY A 15 -6.90 19.69 -34.52
N ILE A 16 -5.71 19.51 -33.92
CA ILE A 16 -5.15 18.18 -33.67
C ILE A 16 -5.48 17.74 -32.23
N PHE A 17 -6.45 16.83 -32.09
CA PHE A 17 -6.69 16.11 -30.85
C PHE A 17 -5.73 14.93 -30.76
N ALA A 18 -4.63 15.08 -30.01
CA ALA A 18 -3.59 14.05 -29.91
C ALA A 18 -3.91 12.92 -28.91
N GLN A 19 -4.94 13.07 -28.07
CA GLN A 19 -5.22 12.15 -26.98
C GLN A 19 -6.44 11.30 -27.29
N ALA A 20 -6.23 9.99 -27.47
CA ALA A 20 -7.32 9.03 -27.48
C ALA A 20 -8.02 9.06 -26.11
N LYS A 21 -9.36 9.17 -26.11
CA LYS A 21 -10.13 9.01 -24.87
C LYS A 21 -10.01 7.56 -24.42
N VAL A 22 -9.45 7.36 -23.24
CA VAL A 22 -9.47 6.06 -22.58
C VAL A 22 -10.79 5.97 -21.82
N ASP A 23 -11.76 5.26 -22.40
CA ASP A 23 -13.01 4.97 -21.71
C ASP A 23 -12.77 3.88 -20.67
N VAL A 24 -12.88 4.23 -19.40
CA VAL A 24 -12.76 3.29 -18.28
C VAL A 24 -14.15 2.79 -17.93
N THR A 25 -14.41 1.50 -18.18
CA THR A 25 -15.62 0.82 -17.73
C THR A 25 -15.39 0.20 -16.36
N VAL A 26 -16.37 0.32 -15.46
CA VAL A 26 -16.30 -0.32 -14.15
C VAL A 26 -16.64 -1.79 -14.31
N GLU A 27 -15.65 -2.68 -14.18
CA GLU A 27 -15.87 -4.13 -14.29
C GLU A 27 -16.60 -4.70 -13.06
N LYS A 28 -16.29 -4.22 -11.86
CA LYS A 28 -16.81 -4.77 -10.61
C LYS A 28 -16.95 -3.72 -9.52
N LYS A 29 -18.00 -3.84 -8.72
CA LYS A 29 -18.22 -3.03 -7.51
C LYS A 29 -18.47 -3.96 -6.33
N ILE A 30 -17.68 -3.80 -5.27
CA ILE A 30 -17.75 -4.63 -4.06
C ILE A 30 -18.07 -3.70 -2.88
N PRO A 31 -19.18 -3.91 -2.15
CA PRO A 31 -19.44 -3.15 -0.93
C PRO A 31 -18.43 -3.58 0.15
N LEU A 32 -17.66 -2.62 0.67
CA LEU A 32 -16.65 -2.86 1.70
C LEU A 32 -16.89 -1.96 2.91
N LYS A 33 -17.09 -2.57 4.09
CA LYS A 33 -17.17 -1.85 5.37
C LYS A 33 -15.82 -1.88 6.07
N ALA A 34 -14.94 -0.94 5.74
CA ALA A 34 -13.59 -0.81 6.27
C ALA A 34 -13.27 0.64 6.65
N ASN A 35 -12.27 0.85 7.52
CA ASN A 35 -11.70 2.17 7.77
C ASN A 35 -10.76 2.58 6.64
N THR A 36 -9.92 1.65 6.18
CA THR A 36 -8.94 1.90 5.13
C THR A 36 -8.88 0.70 4.19
N PHE A 37 -8.97 0.94 2.88
CA PHE A 37 -8.67 -0.06 1.87
C PHE A 37 -7.16 -0.08 1.62
N ILE A 38 -6.56 -1.27 1.64
CA ILE A 38 -5.11 -1.43 1.39
C ILE A 38 -4.86 -1.85 -0.06
N GLY A 39 -5.57 -2.87 -0.54
CA GLY A 39 -5.38 -3.35 -1.90
C GLY A 39 -5.99 -4.72 -2.16
N ILE A 40 -5.85 -5.16 -3.40
CA ILE A 40 -6.10 -6.55 -3.82
C ILE A 40 -4.79 -7.06 -4.39
N ASP A 41 -4.33 -8.22 -3.93
CA ASP A 41 -3.08 -8.80 -4.41
C ASP A 41 -3.24 -9.59 -5.72
N LYS A 42 -2.12 -10.12 -6.24
CA LYS A 42 -2.10 -10.96 -7.45
C LYS A 42 -2.87 -12.29 -7.33
N TYR A 43 -3.24 -12.69 -6.12
CA TYR A 43 -4.03 -13.88 -5.82
C TYR A 43 -5.50 -13.55 -5.55
N ASN A 44 -5.94 -12.32 -5.84
CA ASN A 44 -7.29 -11.79 -5.60
C ASN A 44 -7.69 -11.77 -4.11
N ALA A 45 -6.73 -11.76 -3.19
CA ALA A 45 -7.00 -11.53 -1.78
C ALA A 45 -7.19 -10.03 -1.52
N LEU A 46 -8.30 -9.69 -0.88
CA LEU A 46 -8.68 -8.34 -0.50
C LEU A 46 -8.11 -7.99 0.88
N TYR A 47 -7.39 -6.87 0.97
CA TYR A 47 -6.79 -6.38 2.21
C TYR A 47 -7.40 -5.04 2.64
N TYR A 48 -7.76 -4.95 3.92
CA TYR A 48 -8.29 -3.72 4.49
C TYR A 48 -8.07 -3.63 6.00
N LEU A 49 -8.07 -2.41 6.51
CA LEU A 49 -8.01 -2.13 7.94
C LEU A 49 -9.41 -1.83 8.47
N LYS A 50 -9.73 -2.42 9.62
CA LYS A 50 -10.93 -2.10 10.38
C LYS A 50 -10.64 -2.22 11.87
N ASN A 51 -10.94 -1.20 12.66
CA ASN A 51 -10.75 -1.19 14.12
C ASN A 51 -9.36 -1.65 14.59
N LYS A 52 -8.29 -1.14 13.95
CA LYS A 52 -6.87 -1.50 14.24
C LYS A 52 -6.45 -2.92 13.85
N THR A 53 -7.34 -3.67 13.22
CA THR A 53 -7.07 -5.02 12.72
C THR A 53 -6.87 -4.98 11.22
N LEU A 54 -5.84 -5.67 10.73
CA LEU A 54 -5.68 -5.99 9.32
C LEU A 54 -6.51 -7.22 9.00
N PHE A 55 -7.39 -7.10 8.02
CA PHE A 55 -8.15 -8.22 7.47
C PHE A 55 -7.63 -8.57 6.08
N LYS A 56 -7.53 -9.87 5.81
CA LYS A 56 -7.30 -10.45 4.49
C LYS A 56 -8.48 -11.36 4.16
N GLN A 57 -9.14 -11.13 3.05
CA GLN A 57 -10.27 -11.93 2.58
C GLN A 57 -9.96 -12.54 1.22
N THR A 58 -10.04 -13.86 1.13
CA THR A 58 -10.02 -14.61 -0.13
C THR A 58 -11.44 -15.01 -0.51
N LEU A 59 -11.60 -15.82 -1.56
CA LEU A 59 -12.90 -16.37 -1.95
C LEU A 59 -13.45 -17.37 -0.92
N THR A 60 -12.56 -18.02 -0.16
CA THR A 60 -12.90 -19.16 0.71
C THR A 60 -12.59 -18.90 2.17
N GLU A 61 -11.63 -18.03 2.47
CA GLU A 61 -11.05 -17.87 3.79
C GLU A 61 -10.93 -16.40 4.16
N SER A 62 -10.97 -16.14 5.47
CA SER A 62 -10.72 -14.82 6.03
C SER A 62 -9.69 -14.94 7.14
N PHE A 63 -8.66 -14.11 7.05
CA PHE A 63 -7.60 -14.00 8.05
C PHE A 63 -7.64 -12.62 8.66
N GLN A 64 -7.15 -12.52 9.90
CA GLN A 64 -7.02 -11.26 10.59
C GLN A 64 -5.75 -11.22 11.41
N PHE A 65 -5.16 -10.04 11.51
CA PHE A 65 -4.03 -9.79 12.39
C PHE A 65 -4.23 -8.48 13.14
N ASN A 66 -3.94 -8.52 14.43
CA ASN A 66 -3.94 -7.38 15.31
C ASN A 66 -2.95 -7.62 16.45
N ASP A 67 -2.18 -6.59 16.79
CA ASP A 67 -1.42 -6.55 18.03
C ASP A 67 -1.87 -5.34 18.85
N PHE A 68 -2.62 -5.59 19.91
CA PHE A 68 -3.14 -4.53 20.78
C PHE A 68 -2.04 -3.76 21.50
N GLN A 69 -0.85 -4.36 21.69
CA GLN A 69 0.26 -3.75 22.39
C GLN A 69 0.95 -2.68 21.54
N LEU A 70 0.89 -2.79 20.21
CA LEU A 70 1.55 -1.86 19.29
C LEU A 70 0.66 -0.68 18.85
N GLY A 71 -0.57 -0.63 19.35
CA GLY A 71 -1.49 0.47 19.08
C GLY A 71 -2.06 0.43 17.65
N ASN A 72 -2.00 1.57 16.95
CA ASN A 72 -2.60 1.69 15.62
C ASN A 72 -1.58 1.31 14.53
N ILE A 73 -2.04 0.54 13.55
CA ILE A 73 -1.29 0.28 12.31
C ILE A 73 -1.13 1.61 11.55
N GLY A 74 0.12 1.96 11.21
CA GLY A 74 0.43 3.15 10.40
C GLY A 74 0.37 2.86 8.91
N SER A 75 1.07 1.82 8.46
CA SER A 75 1.06 1.40 7.06
C SER A 75 1.12 -0.12 6.93
N VAL A 76 0.64 -0.61 5.79
CA VAL A 76 0.68 -2.02 5.41
C VAL A 76 1.22 -2.11 4.00
N ASP A 77 2.26 -2.90 3.80
CA ASP A 77 2.82 -3.25 2.51
C ASP A 77 2.43 -4.68 2.13
N ILE A 78 1.74 -4.81 0.99
CA ILE A 78 1.27 -6.09 0.43
C ILE A 78 1.98 -6.45 -0.89
N LEU A 79 3.05 -5.74 -1.27
CA LEU A 79 3.80 -6.01 -2.51
C LEU A 79 4.29 -7.46 -2.59
N ASN A 80 4.63 -8.06 -1.45
CA ASN A 80 4.88 -9.48 -1.33
C ASN A 80 3.79 -10.16 -0.47
N PRO A 81 2.80 -10.83 -1.09
CA PRO A 81 1.72 -11.50 -0.34
C PRO A 81 2.19 -12.64 0.58
N LEU A 82 3.41 -13.16 0.37
CA LEU A 82 4.01 -14.19 1.21
C LEU A 82 4.76 -13.61 2.42
N ALA A 83 5.01 -12.30 2.44
CA ALA A 83 5.74 -11.58 3.48
C ALA A 83 5.16 -10.16 3.63
N ILE A 84 3.94 -10.10 4.17
CA ILE A 84 3.20 -8.84 4.34
C ILE A 84 3.83 -8.06 5.48
N THR A 85 4.14 -6.78 5.26
CA THR A 85 4.83 -5.96 6.27
C THR A 85 3.88 -4.91 6.83
N ILE A 86 3.79 -4.84 8.15
CA ILE A 86 3.00 -3.86 8.89
C ILE A 86 3.94 -2.97 9.67
N PHE A 87 3.79 -1.66 9.55
CA PHE A 87 4.55 -0.70 10.32
C PHE A 87 3.68 -0.05 11.41
N TYR A 88 4.19 -0.08 12.64
CA TYR A 88 3.60 0.53 13.82
C TYR A 88 4.42 1.76 14.24
N PRO A 89 3.98 2.97 13.89
CA PRO A 89 4.77 4.19 14.09
C PRO A 89 4.97 4.54 15.57
N ASN A 90 3.99 4.27 16.42
CA ASN A 90 4.05 4.62 17.86
C ASN A 90 5.18 3.90 18.60
N TYR A 91 5.56 2.71 18.11
CA TYR A 91 6.60 1.87 18.70
C TYR A 91 7.84 1.74 17.81
N ASN A 92 7.82 2.38 16.63
CA ASN A 92 8.85 2.25 15.62
C ASN A 92 9.22 0.77 15.32
N ILE A 93 8.18 -0.07 15.17
CA ILE A 93 8.31 -1.51 14.94
C ILE A 93 7.71 -1.88 13.59
N ALA A 94 8.41 -2.74 12.85
CA ALA A 94 7.85 -3.47 11.72
C ALA A 94 7.54 -4.92 12.13
N VAL A 95 6.37 -5.40 11.72
CA VAL A 95 5.96 -6.81 11.86
C VAL A 95 5.80 -7.40 10.48
N VAL A 96 6.46 -8.53 10.22
CA VAL A 96 6.37 -9.29 8.97
C VAL A 96 5.48 -10.49 9.21
N LEU A 97 4.47 -10.67 8.37
CA LEU A 97 3.48 -11.73 8.44
C LEU A 97 3.61 -12.69 7.26
N ASP A 98 3.25 -13.95 7.49
CA ASP A 98 3.06 -14.94 6.42
C ASP A 98 1.75 -14.68 5.65
N ASN A 99 1.48 -15.54 4.66
CA ASN A 99 0.28 -15.45 3.83
C ASN A 99 -1.03 -15.66 4.62
N ASN A 100 -0.98 -16.32 5.78
CA ASN A 100 -2.12 -16.56 6.66
C ASN A 100 -2.25 -15.49 7.75
N LEU A 101 -1.45 -14.42 7.65
CA LEU A 101 -1.33 -13.33 8.61
C LEU A 101 -0.75 -13.73 9.98
N ASN A 102 -0.01 -14.83 10.07
CA ASN A 102 0.75 -15.17 11.27
C ASN A 102 2.07 -14.40 11.29
N GLU A 103 2.51 -13.98 12.47
CA GLU A 103 3.77 -13.27 12.64
C GLU A 103 4.98 -14.18 12.37
N ILE A 104 5.81 -13.79 11.39
CA ILE A 104 7.11 -14.42 11.10
C ILE A 104 8.21 -13.74 11.90
N LYS A 105 8.20 -12.39 11.90
CA LYS A 105 9.30 -11.60 12.45
C LYS A 105 8.82 -10.25 12.94
N ARG A 106 9.42 -9.80 14.03
CA ARG A 106 9.32 -8.44 14.55
C ARG A 106 10.67 -7.76 14.52
N ILE A 107 10.69 -6.51 14.07
CA ILE A 107 11.90 -5.69 13.96
C ILE A 107 11.63 -4.37 14.68
N SER A 108 12.39 -4.11 15.74
CA SER A 108 12.44 -2.79 16.37
C SER A 108 13.47 -1.92 15.64
N PHE A 109 13.07 -0.71 15.29
CA PHE A 109 13.98 0.32 14.80
C PHE A 109 14.42 1.28 15.92
N ALA A 110 14.09 0.99 17.18
CA ALA A 110 14.68 1.71 18.30
C ALA A 110 16.19 1.44 18.36
N MET A 111 16.97 2.47 18.69
CA MET A 111 18.41 2.34 18.81
C MET A 111 18.73 1.54 20.08
N GLU A 112 19.19 0.31 19.92
CA GLU A 112 19.81 -0.42 21.04
C GLU A 112 21.06 0.35 21.47
N PRO A 113 21.24 0.69 22.76
CA PRO A 113 22.46 1.32 23.21
C PRO A 113 23.66 0.44 22.83
N PRO A 114 24.77 1.03 22.36
CA PRO A 114 25.95 0.24 22.02
C PRO A 114 26.37 -0.57 23.25
N PHE A 115 26.71 -1.85 23.06
CA PHE A 115 27.25 -2.69 24.13
C PHE A 115 28.48 -2.01 24.73
N LEU A 116 28.34 -1.43 25.93
CA LEU A 116 29.47 -0.88 26.69
C LEU A 116 30.19 -2.04 27.35
N ASN A 117 31.33 -2.42 26.78
CA ASN A 117 32.23 -3.39 27.41
C ASN A 117 33.00 -2.68 28.53
N ILE A 118 32.40 -2.58 29.72
CA ILE A 118 33.09 -2.08 30.92
C ILE A 118 34.02 -3.18 31.44
N VAL A 119 35.22 -3.24 30.87
CA VAL A 119 36.36 -3.86 31.55
C VAL A 119 36.78 -2.88 32.63
N SER A 120 36.43 -3.18 33.87
CA SER A 120 36.94 -2.46 35.04
C SER A 120 38.45 -2.73 35.13
N ALA A 121 39.24 -1.65 35.17
CA ALA A 121 40.67 -1.66 35.43
C ALA A 121 40.93 -1.56 36.94
#